data_AF-A0A098S9D4-F1
#
_entry.id   AF-A0A098S9D4-F1
#
_cell.length_a   1.000
_cell.length_b   1.000
_cell.length_c   1.000
_cell.angle_alpha   90.00
_cell.angle_beta   90.00
_cell.angle_gamma   90.00
#
_symmetry.space_group_name_H-M   'P 1'
#
loop_
_entity.id
_entity.type
_entity.pdbx_description
1 polymer ?
#
loop_
_entity_poly.entity_id
_entity_poly.type
_entity_poly.pdbx_seq_one_letter_code
_entity_poly.pdbx_strand_id
1 'polypeptide(L)'
;MGAFLSIGLVNEVSVSCDTMAIEEVKVPLAEHGIHLNIYEGKIKESSWEGKLRPDILEKELLPFLRALYDSMGTFTKFGDAEDIIALLEKTPAKERYKRLLAANFSSFSDIGLSQIIRLPIHQRHVGVRYYSIRLHSAGKILMEEDGGMFDIFTIALQKQFKEFELSKAIMVDIL
;
A
#
# COMPACT_ATOMS: atom_id res chain seq x y z
N MET A 1 5.81 -10.23 22.49
CA MET A 1 5.92 -9.08 21.56
C MET A 1 4.51 -8.75 21.08
N GLY A 2 4.20 -7.48 20.82
CA GLY A 2 2.85 -7.07 20.37
C GLY A 2 2.80 -6.92 18.86
N ALA A 3 1.64 -7.18 18.26
CA ALA A 3 1.38 -6.83 16.86
C ALA A 3 0.96 -5.35 16.78
N PHE A 4 1.37 -4.66 15.71
CA PHE A 4 0.98 -3.28 15.48
C PHE A 4 0.14 -3.17 14.21
N LEU A 5 -0.93 -2.39 14.25
CA LEU A 5 -1.68 -2.05 13.04
C LEU A 5 -0.89 -1.03 12.23
N SER A 6 -0.75 -1.28 10.94
CA SER A 6 -0.02 -0.43 10.02
C SER A 6 -0.85 -0.07 8.80
N ILE A 7 -0.62 1.14 8.32
CA ILE A 7 -1.09 1.59 7.01
C ILE A 7 0.14 1.69 6.13
N GLY A 8 0.17 0.87 5.10
CA GLY A 8 1.25 0.80 4.12
C GLY A 8 0.84 1.36 2.76
N LEU A 9 1.84 1.82 2.01
CA LEU A 9 1.77 2.09 0.58
C LEU A 9 2.52 0.98 -0.15
N VAL A 10 1.79 0.12 -0.85
CA VAL A 10 2.35 -0.99 -1.62
C VAL A 10 3.14 -0.44 -2.81
N ASN A 11 4.45 -0.59 -2.79
CA ASN A 11 5.33 -0.16 -3.88
C ASN A 11 5.61 -1.30 -4.87
N GLU A 12 5.69 -2.53 -4.38
CA GLU A 12 5.93 -3.69 -5.22
C GLU A 12 4.92 -4.79 -4.90
N VAL A 13 4.45 -5.49 -5.93
CA VAL A 13 3.51 -6.59 -5.81
C VAL A 13 3.94 -7.72 -6.73
N SER A 14 3.82 -8.94 -6.26
CA SER A 14 4.05 -10.17 -7.01
C SER A 14 2.83 -11.06 -6.86
N VAL A 15 2.32 -11.56 -7.97
CA VAL A 15 1.15 -12.43 -8.04
C VAL A 15 1.58 -13.74 -8.66
N SER A 16 1.55 -14.82 -7.90
CA SER A 16 1.81 -16.17 -8.41
C SER A 16 0.49 -16.81 -8.83
N CYS A 17 0.35 -17.04 -10.13
CA CYS A 17 -0.81 -17.67 -10.74
C CYS A 17 -0.32 -18.98 -11.38
N ASP A 18 -0.35 -20.09 -10.63
CA ASP A 18 0.23 -21.38 -11.10
C ASP A 18 -0.21 -21.76 -12.52
N THR A 19 -1.50 -21.57 -12.82
CA THR A 19 -2.13 -22.07 -14.07
C THR A 19 -3.14 -21.09 -14.66
N MET A 20 -3.22 -19.87 -14.14
CA MET A 20 -4.19 -18.85 -14.58
C MET A 20 -3.45 -17.70 -15.26
N ALA A 21 -4.04 -17.15 -16.32
CA ALA A 21 -3.53 -15.91 -16.88
C ALA A 21 -3.73 -14.76 -15.88
N ILE A 22 -2.80 -13.83 -15.82
CA ILE A 22 -2.90 -12.66 -14.93
C ILE A 22 -4.20 -11.87 -15.16
N GLU A 23 -4.67 -11.80 -16.40
CA GLU A 23 -5.93 -11.13 -16.76
C GLU A 23 -7.15 -11.78 -16.10
N GLU A 24 -7.13 -13.08 -15.85
CA GLU A 24 -8.23 -13.80 -15.18
C GLU A 24 -8.33 -13.46 -13.69
N VAL A 25 -7.22 -13.06 -13.06
CA VAL A 25 -7.20 -12.76 -11.62
C VAL A 25 -7.25 -11.26 -11.31
N LYS A 26 -7.00 -10.38 -12.30
CA LYS A 26 -6.97 -8.92 -12.08
C LYS A 26 -8.24 -8.36 -11.47
N VAL A 27 -9.41 -8.74 -12.01
CA VAL A 27 -10.70 -8.25 -11.54
C VAL A 27 -11.01 -8.81 -10.14
N PRO A 28 -10.92 -10.14 -9.90
CA PRO A 28 -11.07 -10.68 -8.54
C PRO A 28 -10.12 -10.07 -7.51
N LEU A 29 -8.85 -9.83 -7.85
CA LEU A 29 -7.89 -9.19 -6.95
C LEU A 29 -8.33 -7.77 -6.55
N ALA A 30 -8.89 -7.00 -7.47
CA ALA A 30 -9.39 -5.66 -7.19
C ALA A 30 -10.58 -5.66 -6.20
N GLU A 31 -11.39 -6.73 -6.18
CA GLU A 31 -12.46 -6.91 -5.18
C GLU A 31 -11.91 -7.09 -3.76
N HIS A 32 -10.68 -7.59 -3.64
CA HIS A 32 -9.90 -7.67 -2.40
C HIS A 32 -9.01 -6.44 -2.15
N GLY A 33 -9.22 -5.33 -2.88
CA GLY A 33 -8.44 -4.11 -2.72
C GLY A 33 -7.04 -4.16 -3.36
N ILE A 34 -6.75 -5.17 -4.20
CA ILE A 34 -5.44 -5.34 -4.86
C ILE A 34 -5.56 -4.97 -6.33
N HIS A 35 -5.19 -3.72 -6.64
CA HIS A 35 -5.41 -3.12 -7.95
C HIS A 35 -4.16 -3.18 -8.82
N LEU A 36 -4.03 -4.17 -9.71
CA LEU A 36 -2.79 -4.33 -10.50
C LEU A 36 -2.57 -3.24 -11.56
N ASN A 37 -3.60 -2.45 -11.90
CA ASN A 37 -3.56 -1.44 -12.97
C ASN A 37 -2.72 -0.20 -12.65
N ILE A 38 -2.40 0.03 -11.37
CA ILE A 38 -1.53 1.14 -10.94
C ILE A 38 -0.03 0.77 -10.97
N TYR A 39 0.29 -0.46 -11.37
CA TYR A 39 1.66 -0.96 -11.40
C TYR A 39 2.11 -1.20 -12.84
N GLU A 40 3.38 -0.91 -13.10
CA GLU A 40 4.09 -1.39 -14.28
C GLU A 40 4.59 -2.80 -13.96
N GLY A 41 3.96 -3.79 -14.58
CA GLY A 41 4.28 -5.19 -14.32
C GLY A 41 4.69 -5.99 -15.53
N LYS A 42 5.41 -7.07 -15.25
CA LYS A 42 5.90 -8.04 -16.24
C LYS A 42 5.70 -9.46 -15.71
N ILE A 43 5.46 -10.38 -16.63
CA ILE A 43 5.41 -11.80 -16.32
C ILE A 43 6.86 -12.31 -16.19
N LYS A 44 7.16 -12.99 -15.09
CA LYS A 44 8.40 -13.72 -14.85
C LYS A 44 8.08 -15.14 -14.41
N GLU A 45 8.58 -16.13 -15.16
CA GLU A 45 8.41 -17.56 -14.87
C GLU A 45 6.94 -17.92 -14.60
N SER A 46 6.55 -18.10 -13.34
CA SER A 46 5.20 -18.46 -12.88
C SER A 46 4.47 -17.32 -12.14
N SER A 47 4.97 -16.08 -12.24
CA SER A 47 4.43 -14.94 -11.51
C SER A 47 4.35 -13.69 -12.38
N TRP A 48 3.45 -12.79 -12.02
CA TRP A 48 3.48 -11.41 -12.47
C TRP A 48 4.11 -10.56 -11.37
N GLU A 49 5.07 -9.71 -11.71
CA GLU A 49 5.71 -8.78 -10.77
C GLU A 49 5.48 -7.35 -11.25
N GLY A 50 5.00 -6.47 -10.37
CA GLY A 50 4.72 -5.07 -10.65
C GLY A 50 5.41 -4.13 -9.67
N LYS A 51 5.85 -2.98 -10.20
CA LYS A 51 6.26 -1.83 -9.39
C LYS A 51 5.30 -0.68 -9.60
N LEU A 52 5.04 0.08 -8.54
CA LEU A 52 4.10 1.19 -8.58
C LEU A 52 4.56 2.20 -9.64
N ARG A 53 3.61 2.63 -10.46
CA ARG A 53 3.88 3.51 -11.60
C ARG A 53 4.53 4.82 -11.16
N PRO A 54 5.71 5.18 -11.71
CA PRO A 54 6.39 6.42 -11.35
C PRO A 54 5.56 7.68 -11.65
N ASP A 55 4.75 7.66 -12.70
CA ASP A 55 3.91 8.80 -13.08
C ASP A 55 2.78 9.06 -12.06
N ILE A 56 2.23 8.01 -11.44
CA ILE A 56 1.27 8.14 -10.34
C ILE A 56 1.95 8.77 -9.12
N LEU A 57 3.13 8.27 -8.75
CA LEU A 57 3.90 8.82 -7.63
C LEU A 57 4.27 10.30 -7.85
N GLU A 58 4.77 10.65 -9.03
CA GLU A 58 5.17 12.02 -9.37
C GLU A 58 3.98 12.98 -9.24
N LYS A 59 2.82 12.58 -9.77
CA LYS A 59 1.60 13.38 -9.79
C LYS A 59 0.92 13.47 -8.43
N GLU A 60 0.82 12.36 -7.70
CA GLU A 60 -0.16 12.24 -6.61
C GLU A 60 0.45 12.11 -5.22
N LEU A 61 1.74 11.79 -5.06
CA LEU A 61 2.33 11.52 -3.73
C LEU A 61 2.12 12.66 -2.73
N LEU A 62 2.47 13.90 -3.09
CA LEU A 62 2.30 15.05 -2.21
C LEU A 62 0.84 15.38 -1.88
N PRO A 63 -0.06 15.57 -2.87
CA PRO A 63 -1.45 15.90 -2.55
C PRO A 63 -2.17 14.77 -1.82
N PHE A 64 -1.83 13.50 -2.11
CA PHE A 64 -2.37 12.35 -1.39
C PHE A 64 -1.94 12.33 0.08
N LEU A 65 -0.64 12.47 0.37
CA LEU A 65 -0.16 12.47 1.76
C LEU A 65 -0.74 13.64 2.57
N ARG A 66 -0.91 14.81 1.95
CA ARG A 66 -1.59 15.94 2.57
C ARG A 66 -3.04 15.59 2.94
N ALA A 67 -3.81 15.07 1.98
CA ALA A 67 -5.19 14.67 2.22
C ALA A 67 -5.30 13.58 3.32
N LEU A 68 -4.39 12.60 3.30
CA LEU A 68 -4.31 11.55 4.30
C LEU A 68 -4.04 12.14 5.70
N TYR A 69 -3.02 12.98 5.86
CA TYR A 69 -2.66 13.57 7.14
C TYR A 69 -3.71 14.55 7.65
N ASP A 70 -4.32 15.35 6.78
CA ASP A 70 -5.40 16.28 7.17
C ASP A 70 -6.64 15.52 7.66
N SER A 71 -7.02 14.45 6.96
CA SER A 71 -8.19 13.63 7.33
C SER A 71 -7.94 12.82 8.60
N MET A 72 -6.80 12.14 8.68
CA MET A 72 -6.51 11.20 9.77
C MET A 72 -5.90 11.88 11.00
N GLY A 73 -5.30 13.06 10.84
CA GLY A 73 -4.70 13.85 11.91
C GLY A 73 -5.67 14.27 13.01
N THR A 74 -6.98 14.25 12.71
CA THR A 74 -8.06 14.45 13.69
C THR A 74 -8.22 13.26 14.67
N PHE A 75 -7.81 12.06 14.26
CA PHE A 75 -7.99 10.82 15.01
C PHE A 75 -6.67 10.25 15.58
N THR A 76 -5.54 10.47 14.92
CA THR A 76 -4.22 9.99 15.35
C THR A 76 -3.13 10.99 15.03
N LYS A 77 -2.05 11.00 15.83
CA LYS A 77 -0.90 11.86 15.60
C LYS A 77 0.08 11.21 14.62
N PHE A 78 0.33 11.90 13.51
CA PHE A 78 1.44 11.59 12.62
C PHE A 78 2.62 12.48 13.01
N GLY A 79 3.54 11.94 13.82
CA GLY A 79 4.61 12.72 14.45
C GLY A 79 5.44 13.57 13.49
N ASP A 80 5.67 13.07 12.26
CA ASP A 80 6.52 13.73 11.26
C ASP A 80 5.71 14.26 10.05
N ALA A 81 4.38 14.34 10.14
CA ALA A 81 3.56 14.71 8.97
C ALA A 81 3.93 16.10 8.42
N GLU A 82 4.08 17.10 9.28
CA GLU A 82 4.46 18.46 8.86
C GLU A 82 5.85 18.48 8.19
N ASP A 83 6.81 17.76 8.75
CA ASP A 83 8.17 17.65 8.21
C ASP A 83 8.20 16.92 6.86
N ILE A 84 7.41 15.85 6.72
CA ILE A 84 7.23 15.13 5.45
C ILE A 84 6.69 16.07 4.38
N ILE A 85 5.62 16.80 4.68
CA ILE A 85 5.02 17.73 3.71
C ILE A 85 6.00 18.84 3.34
N ALA A 86 6.70 19.43 4.32
CA ALA A 86 7.69 20.47 4.08
C ALA A 86 8.89 19.99 3.23
N LEU A 87 9.35 18.75 3.43
CA LEU A 87 10.38 18.12 2.60
C LEU A 87 9.89 17.98 1.14
N LEU A 88 8.67 17.46 0.97
CA LEU A 88 8.12 17.17 -0.36
C LEU A 88 7.78 18.43 -1.16
N GLU A 89 7.37 19.52 -0.50
CA GLU A 89 7.16 20.83 -1.15
C GLU A 89 8.45 21.41 -1.72
N LYS A 90 9.57 21.23 -1.03
CA LYS A 90 10.91 21.69 -1.45
C LYS A 90 11.58 20.76 -2.46
N THR A 91 10.97 19.60 -2.72
CA THR A 91 11.54 18.56 -3.58
C THR A 91 10.84 18.54 -4.94
N PRO A 92 11.57 18.53 -6.08
CA PRO A 92 10.99 18.32 -7.39
C PRO A 92 10.16 17.04 -7.45
N ALA A 93 9.02 17.05 -8.14
CA ALA A 93 8.05 15.95 -8.13
C ALA A 93 8.67 14.58 -8.42
N LYS A 94 9.58 14.50 -9.40
CA LYS A 94 10.33 13.29 -9.80
C LYS A 94 11.23 12.71 -8.71
N GLU A 95 11.68 13.54 -7.77
CA GLU A 95 12.62 13.13 -6.71
C GLU A 95 11.92 12.85 -5.38
N ARG A 96 10.66 13.28 -5.22
CA ARG A 96 9.91 13.24 -3.95
C ARG A 96 9.96 11.88 -3.28
N TYR A 97 9.59 10.84 -4.02
CA TYR A 97 9.54 9.48 -3.50
C TYR A 97 10.92 8.98 -3.02
N LYS A 98 11.96 9.17 -3.85
CA LYS A 98 13.34 8.81 -3.51
C LYS A 98 13.85 9.55 -2.28
N ARG A 99 13.58 10.86 -2.19
CA ARG A 99 13.98 11.70 -1.05
C ARG A 99 13.26 11.29 0.22
N LEU A 100 11.98 10.96 0.12
CA LEU A 100 11.16 10.54 1.25
C LEU A 100 11.67 9.22 1.85
N LEU A 101 12.02 8.25 1.00
CA LEU A 101 12.66 7.01 1.45
C LEU A 101 14.01 7.24 2.15
N ALA A 102 14.81 8.18 1.66
CA ALA A 102 16.10 8.49 2.24
C ALA A 102 16.02 9.28 3.57
N ALA A 103 14.90 9.98 3.81
CA ALA A 103 14.71 10.80 5.01
C ALA A 103 14.41 9.97 6.27
N ASN A 104 13.96 8.73 6.11
CA ASN A 104 13.75 7.75 7.19
C ASN A 104 12.92 8.29 8.37
N PHE A 105 11.75 8.85 8.06
CA PHE A 105 10.81 9.33 9.09
C PHE A 105 10.23 8.15 9.89
N SER A 106 9.85 8.41 11.15
CA SER A 106 9.26 7.37 12.00
C SER A 106 7.92 6.88 11.46
N SER A 107 7.15 7.81 10.88
CA SER A 107 5.87 7.55 10.24
C SER A 107 6.03 7.05 8.80
N PHE A 108 7.11 7.40 8.11
CA PHE A 108 7.39 6.95 6.74
C PHE A 108 8.70 6.16 6.66
N SER A 109 8.61 4.83 6.71
CA SER A 109 9.78 3.95 6.76
C SER A 109 9.71 2.79 5.77
N ASP A 110 10.85 2.53 5.12
CA ASP A 110 11.09 1.37 4.25
C ASP A 110 11.37 0.10 5.07
N ILE A 111 10.73 -0.03 6.24
CA ILE A 111 10.68 -1.30 6.95
C ILE A 111 9.74 -2.16 6.13
N GLY A 112 10.24 -2.68 5.00
CA GLY A 112 9.48 -3.31 3.94
C GLY A 112 8.58 -4.39 4.50
N LEU A 113 7.28 -4.12 4.49
CA LEU A 113 6.29 -5.08 4.93
C LEU A 113 6.11 -6.07 3.79
N SER A 114 6.81 -7.20 3.90
CA SER A 114 6.65 -8.33 3.00
C SER A 114 5.56 -9.23 3.55
N GLN A 115 4.36 -9.12 2.99
CA GLN A 115 3.24 -9.99 3.33
C GLN A 115 2.96 -10.95 2.19
N ILE A 116 2.51 -12.16 2.53
CA ILE A 116 2.05 -13.15 1.55
C ILE A 116 0.64 -13.55 1.95
N ILE A 117 -0.32 -13.27 1.07
CA ILE A 117 -1.70 -13.72 1.21
C ILE A 117 -2.04 -14.76 0.14
N ARG A 118 -2.98 -15.64 0.46
CA ARG A 118 -3.53 -16.61 -0.49
C ARG A 118 -5.02 -16.39 -0.63
N LEU A 119 -5.44 -15.91 -1.79
CA LEU A 119 -6.84 -15.60 -2.07
C LEU A 119 -7.50 -16.74 -2.84
N PRO A 120 -8.70 -17.20 -2.43
CA PRO A 120 -9.47 -18.17 -3.18
C PRO A 120 -10.12 -17.48 -4.39
N ILE A 121 -9.58 -17.68 -5.59
CA ILE A 121 -10.09 -17.12 -6.85
C ILE A 121 -10.40 -18.29 -7.79
N HIS A 122 -11.63 -18.38 -8.28
CA HIS A 122 -12.09 -19.43 -9.19
C HIS A 122 -11.75 -20.86 -8.72
N GLN A 123 -11.99 -21.15 -7.43
CA GLN A 123 -11.69 -22.44 -6.77
C GLN A 123 -10.19 -22.81 -6.73
N ARG A 124 -9.30 -21.85 -6.99
CA ARG A 124 -7.84 -21.99 -6.88
C ARG A 124 -7.29 -20.99 -5.88
N HIS A 125 -6.07 -21.21 -5.42
CA HIS A 125 -5.37 -20.25 -4.57
C HIS A 125 -4.42 -19.40 -5.41
N VAL A 126 -4.61 -18.09 -5.33
CA VAL A 126 -3.69 -17.10 -5.92
C VAL A 126 -2.83 -16.55 -4.80
N GLY A 127 -1.53 -16.71 -4.93
CA GLY A 127 -0.57 -16.13 -4.00
C GLY A 127 -0.29 -14.68 -4.37
N VAL A 128 -0.47 -13.76 -3.43
CA VAL A 128 -0.06 -12.36 -3.60
C VAL A 128 0.98 -12.05 -2.55
N ARG A 129 2.14 -11.60 -3.00
CA ARG A 129 3.17 -11.00 -2.16
C ARG A 129 3.22 -9.51 -2.43
N TYR A 130 3.29 -8.69 -1.41
CA TYR A 130 3.50 -7.26 -1.58
C TYR A 130 4.58 -6.74 -0.65
N TYR A 131 5.19 -5.63 -1.05
CA TYR A 131 6.18 -4.88 -0.31
C TYR A 131 5.64 -3.47 -0.11
N SER A 132 5.30 -3.16 1.14
CA SER A 132 4.74 -1.86 1.51
C SER A 132 5.76 -0.99 2.24
N ILE A 133 5.70 0.29 1.94
CA ILE A 133 6.31 1.33 2.77
C ILE A 133 5.31 1.74 3.82
N ARG A 134 5.72 1.75 5.08
CA ARG A 134 4.86 2.18 6.17
C ARG A 134 4.57 3.68 6.06
N LEU A 135 3.30 4.07 6.12
CA LEU A 135 2.84 5.46 6.24
C LEU A 135 2.46 5.83 7.68
N HIS A 136 2.05 4.83 8.45
CA HIS A 136 1.73 4.95 9.87
C HIS A 136 1.73 3.58 10.54
N SER A 137 2.06 3.55 11.83
CA SER A 137 1.84 2.39 12.69
C SER A 137 1.16 2.88 13.95
N ALA A 138 -0.10 2.46 14.17
CA ALA A 138 -0.90 2.86 15.30
C ALA A 138 -1.14 1.68 16.23
N GLY A 139 -0.76 1.85 17.50
CA GLY A 139 -1.24 1.03 18.61
C GLY A 139 -0.78 -0.43 18.58
N LYS A 140 -0.55 -0.97 19.77
CA LYS A 140 -0.42 -2.42 19.93
C LYS A 140 -1.82 -3.01 19.88
N ILE A 141 -2.06 -3.92 18.95
CA ILE A 141 -3.32 -4.65 18.86
C ILE A 141 -3.17 -6.03 19.51
N LEU A 142 -4.26 -6.49 20.13
CA LEU A 142 -4.44 -7.87 20.58
C LEU A 142 -5.54 -8.44 19.70
N MET A 143 -5.21 -9.50 18.96
CA MET A 143 -6.14 -10.09 18.00
C MET A 143 -5.94 -11.61 18.02
N GLU A 144 -7.05 -12.34 18.08
CA GLU A 144 -7.07 -13.81 18.02
C GLU A 144 -7.29 -14.29 16.59
N GLU A 145 -8.16 -13.62 15.83
CA GLU A 145 -8.38 -13.81 14.38
C GLU A 145 -8.70 -12.44 13.74
N ASP A 146 -8.30 -12.21 12.48
CA ASP A 146 -8.62 -10.97 11.74
C ASP A 146 -9.97 -11.03 11.02
N GLY A 147 -10.40 -12.21 10.56
CA GLY A 147 -11.68 -12.41 9.87
C GLY A 147 -11.88 -11.53 8.63
N GLY A 148 -10.80 -11.05 8.01
CA GLY A 148 -10.86 -10.09 6.89
C GLY A 148 -11.07 -8.62 7.30
N MET A 149 -10.96 -8.27 8.59
CA MET A 149 -11.09 -6.87 9.05
C MET A 149 -10.08 -5.92 8.41
N PHE A 150 -8.86 -6.40 8.11
CA PHE A 150 -7.85 -5.59 7.42
C PHE A 150 -8.22 -5.30 5.97
N ASP A 151 -8.89 -6.23 5.28
CA ASP A 151 -9.43 -6.00 3.94
C ASP A 151 -10.51 -4.92 3.98
N ILE A 152 -11.38 -4.95 5.01
CA ILE A 152 -12.40 -3.92 5.22
C ILE A 152 -11.76 -2.55 5.41
N PHE A 153 -10.76 -2.43 6.30
CA PHE A 153 -10.06 -1.16 6.52
C PHE A 153 -9.32 -0.68 5.27
N THR A 154 -8.66 -1.59 4.55
CA THR A 154 -8.00 -1.32 3.27
C THR A 154 -8.99 -0.74 2.28
N ILE A 155 -10.10 -1.43 2.01
CA ILE A 155 -11.12 -0.99 1.05
C ILE A 155 -11.78 0.33 1.50
N ALA A 156 -12.00 0.51 2.80
CA ALA A 156 -12.56 1.75 3.33
C ALA A 156 -11.64 2.95 3.09
N LEU A 157 -10.33 2.81 3.38
CA LEU A 157 -9.35 3.87 3.12
C LEU A 157 -9.20 4.15 1.61
N GLN A 158 -9.14 3.11 0.79
CA GLN A 158 -9.13 3.26 -0.68
C GLN A 158 -10.34 4.04 -1.19
N LYS A 159 -11.54 3.76 -0.65
CA LYS A 159 -12.78 4.47 -1.02
C LYS A 159 -12.82 5.90 -0.51
N GLN A 160 -12.25 6.17 0.67
CA GLN A 160 -12.19 7.51 1.26
C GLN A 160 -11.36 8.47 0.40
N PHE A 161 -10.28 7.98 -0.22
CA PHE A 161 -9.35 8.77 -1.03
C PHE A 161 -9.45 8.43 -2.54
N LYS A 162 -10.63 8.02 -3.01
CA LYS A 162 -10.88 7.51 -4.37
C LYS A 162 -10.55 8.48 -5.50
N GLU A 163 -10.39 9.76 -5.20
CA GLU A 163 -9.95 10.80 -6.13
C GLU A 163 -8.46 10.68 -6.50
N PHE A 164 -7.68 9.95 -5.69
CA PHE A 164 -6.29 9.62 -5.97
C PHE A 164 -6.19 8.18 -6.48
N GLU A 165 -5.56 7.97 -7.64
CA GLU A 165 -5.19 6.63 -8.10
C GLU A 165 -4.22 5.96 -7.12
N LEU A 166 -3.35 6.75 -6.48
CA LEU A 166 -2.42 6.27 -5.45
C LEU A 166 -3.13 5.63 -4.24
N SER A 167 -4.39 5.98 -3.96
CA SER A 167 -5.16 5.36 -2.87
C SER A 167 -5.26 3.86 -3.03
N LYS A 168 -5.32 3.34 -4.26
CA LYS A 168 -5.39 1.91 -4.58
C LYS A 168 -4.13 1.11 -4.18
N ALA A 169 -3.05 1.80 -3.82
CA ALA A 169 -1.84 1.21 -3.25
C ALA A 169 -1.88 1.13 -1.72
N ILE A 170 -2.90 1.67 -1.05
CA ILE A 170 -3.05 1.55 0.41
C ILE A 170 -3.33 0.09 0.75
N MET A 171 -2.61 -0.41 1.76
CA MET A 171 -2.87 -1.69 2.42
C MET A 171 -2.84 -1.48 3.93
N VAL A 172 -3.78 -2.08 4.65
CA VAL A 172 -3.75 -2.15 6.11
C VAL A 172 -3.26 -3.53 6.49
N ASP A 173 -2.23 -3.58 7.32
CA ASP A 173 -1.55 -4.83 7.70
C ASP A 173 -1.08 -4.81 9.16
N ILE A 174 -0.51 -5.94 9.59
CA ILE A 174 0.09 -6.09 10.91
C ILE A 174 1.61 -6.25 10.82
N LEU A 175 2.27 -5.69 11.82
CA LEU A 175 3.71 -5.71 12.06
C LEU A 175 4.07 -6.48 13.32
#